data_AF-A0A7C5HQP6-F1
#
_entry.id   AF-A0A7C5HQP6-F1
#
_cell.length_a   1.000
_cell.length_b   1.000
_cell.length_c   1.000
_cell.angle_alpha   90.00
_cell.angle_beta   90.00
_cell.angle_gamma   90.00
#
_symmetry.space_group_name_H-M   'P 1'
#
loop_
_entity.id
_entity.type
_entity.pdbx_description
1 polymer ?
#
loop_
_entity_poly.entity_id
_entity_poly.type
_entity_poly.pdbx_seq_one_letter_code
_entity_poly.pdbx_strand_id
1 'polypeptide(L)'
;MKDTRTIILDSEQAADNLAKEVSKILNLGDVIALYGQLGAGKTFFTQMLCQYLGVKETVTSPSYVLMNEYHGKYPIAHLDLYRLGTAEELLELGLFELFEDHIT
;
A
#
# COMPACT_ATOMS: atom_id res chain seq x y z
N MET A 1 -0.49 5.26 -20.52
CA MET A 1 -1.45 4.61 -19.61
C MET A 1 -2.16 3.51 -20.37
N LYS A 2 -1.90 2.24 -20.07
CA LYS A 2 -2.66 1.13 -20.65
C LYS A 2 -3.70 0.72 -19.60
N ASP A 3 -4.96 0.79 -20.02
CA ASP A 3 -6.19 0.43 -19.31
C ASP A 3 -6.46 1.13 -17.96
N THR A 4 -7.43 2.06 -17.98
CA THR A 4 -7.99 2.68 -16.77
C THR A 4 -9.39 2.12 -16.53
N ARG A 5 -9.68 1.78 -15.27
CA ARG A 5 -11.01 1.39 -14.82
C ARG A 5 -11.47 2.34 -13.72
N THR A 6 -12.76 2.67 -13.73
CA THR A 6 -13.40 3.45 -12.67
C THR A 6 -14.34 2.53 -11.91
N ILE A 7 -14.20 2.52 -10.58
CA ILE A 7 -15.03 1.74 -9.67
C ILE A 7 -15.58 2.71 -8.63
N ILE A 8 -16.87 2.62 -8.33
CA ILE A 8 -17.51 3.42 -7.29
C ILE A 8 -17.47 2.62 -5.99
N LEU A 9 -16.90 3.21 -4.94
CA LEU A 9 -16.86 2.65 -3.59
C LEU A 9 -17.70 3.57 -2.70
N ASP A 10 -18.90 3.13 -2.34
CA ASP A 10 -19.88 3.91 -1.58
C ASP A 10 -19.89 3.57 -0.07
N SER A 11 -19.03 2.65 0.34
CA SER A 11 -18.95 2.13 1.70
C SER A 11 -17.57 1.55 2.00
N GLU A 12 -17.23 1.47 3.28
CA GLU A 12 -16.04 0.76 3.76
C GLU A 12 -16.04 -0.70 3.32
N GLN A 13 -17.21 -1.36 3.33
CA GLN A 13 -17.35 -2.74 2.86
C GLN A 13 -17.04 -2.90 1.37
N ALA A 14 -17.38 -1.91 0.53
CA ALA A 14 -17.01 -1.93 -0.89
C ALA A 14 -15.48 -1.80 -1.07
N ALA A 15 -14.83 -0.92 -0.29
CA ALA A 15 -13.37 -0.78 -0.32
C ALA A 15 -12.64 -2.03 0.22
N ASP A 16 -13.17 -2.66 1.27
CA ASP A 16 -12.70 -3.96 1.79
C ASP A 16 -12.78 -5.07 0.72
N ASN A 17 -13.92 -5.17 0.02
CA ASN A 17 -14.06 -6.12 -1.07
C ASN A 17 -13.08 -5.85 -2.22
N LEU A 18 -12.81 -4.59 -2.56
CA LEU A 18 -11.80 -4.25 -3.55
C LEU A 18 -10.41 -4.70 -3.10
N ALA A 19 -10.03 -4.44 -1.84
CA ALA A 19 -8.75 -4.87 -1.29
C ALA A 19 -8.60 -6.40 -1.33
N LYS A 20 -9.67 -7.14 -1.05
CA LYS A 20 -9.71 -8.60 -1.18
C LYS A 20 -9.48 -9.09 -2.60
N GLU A 21 -10.06 -8.45 -3.61
CA GLU A 21 -9.86 -8.87 -5.00
C GLU A 21 -8.46 -8.51 -5.49
N VAL A 22 -7.96 -7.34 -5.10
CA VAL A 22 -6.58 -6.93 -5.41
C VAL A 22 -5.56 -7.88 -4.76
N SER A 23 -5.75 -8.29 -3.50
CA SER A 23 -4.79 -9.17 -2.82
C SER A 23 -4.56 -10.51 -3.52
N LYS A 24 -5.54 -11.00 -4.28
CA LYS A 24 -5.47 -12.28 -5.00
C LYS A 24 -4.52 -12.24 -6.20
N ILE A 25 -4.28 -11.06 -6.76
CA ILE A 25 -3.47 -10.89 -7.96
C ILE A 25 -2.07 -10.36 -7.67
N LEU A 26 -1.79 -9.95 -6.43
CA LEU A 26 -0.48 -9.43 -6.04
C LEU A 26 0.55 -10.53 -5.85
N ASN A 27 1.78 -10.21 -6.26
CA ASN A 27 2.99 -10.99 -6.13
C ASN A 27 4.10 -10.15 -5.52
N LEU A 28 5.15 -10.82 -5.05
CA LEU A 28 6.38 -10.17 -4.61
C LEU A 28 6.90 -9.23 -5.72
N GLY A 29 7.29 -8.01 -5.33
CA GLY A 29 7.78 -6.96 -6.22
C GLY A 29 6.70 -6.11 -6.89
N ASP A 30 5.41 -6.40 -6.67
CA ASP A 30 4.34 -5.51 -7.12
C ASP A 30 4.32 -4.20 -6.33
N VAL A 31 4.05 -3.10 -7.03
CA VAL A 31 3.99 -1.74 -6.46
C VAL A 31 2.59 -1.16 -6.62
N ILE A 32 2.00 -0.66 -5.53
CA ILE A 32 0.68 -0.02 -5.51
C ILE A 32 0.80 1.42 -5.05
N ALA A 33 0.71 2.35 -6.00
CA ALA A 33 0.69 3.76 -5.69
C ALA A 33 -0.74 4.25 -5.40
N LEU A 34 -1.01 4.61 -4.15
CA LEU A 34 -2.31 5.16 -3.70
C LEU A 34 -2.29 6.70 -3.67
N TYR A 35 -3.13 7.33 -4.50
CA TYR A 35 -3.25 8.79 -4.58
C TYR A 35 -4.63 9.27 -4.15
N GLY A 36 -4.66 10.36 -3.40
CA GLY A 36 -5.92 10.99 -2.96
C GLY A 36 -5.69 11.96 -1.80
N GLN A 37 -6.67 12.82 -1.55
CA GLN A 37 -6.62 13.80 -0.46
C GLN A 37 -6.55 13.14 0.94
N LEU A 38 -6.25 13.94 1.97
CA LEU A 38 -6.38 13.49 3.35
C LEU A 38 -7.82 13.02 3.61
N GLY A 39 -7.98 11.87 4.25
CA GLY A 39 -9.30 11.27 4.49
C GLY A 39 -9.88 10.51 3.29
N ALA A 40 -9.20 10.40 2.15
CA ALA A 40 -9.68 9.63 0.99
C ALA A 40 -9.73 8.10 1.17
N GLY A 41 -9.42 7.58 2.36
CA GLY A 41 -9.48 6.14 2.65
C GLY A 41 -8.24 5.32 2.27
N LYS A 42 -7.12 5.95 1.89
CA LYS A 42 -5.87 5.25 1.51
C LYS A 42 -5.38 4.28 2.58
N THR A 43 -5.25 4.75 3.82
CA THR A 43 -4.79 3.92 4.95
C THR A 43 -5.77 2.79 5.25
N PHE A 44 -7.08 3.03 5.16
CA PHE A 44 -8.10 1.99 5.32
C PHE A 44 -7.94 0.90 4.25
N PHE A 45 -7.74 1.29 2.99
CA PHE A 45 -7.48 0.34 1.91
C PHE A 45 -6.23 -0.51 2.17
N THR A 46 -5.12 0.12 2.59
CA THR A 46 -3.88 -0.60 2.94
C THR A 46 -4.11 -1.58 4.09
N GLN A 47 -4.85 -1.20 5.14
CA GLN A 47 -5.18 -2.08 6.26
C GLN A 47 -5.93 -3.34 5.80
N MET A 48 -6.98 -3.17 5.00
CA MET A 48 -7.75 -4.29 4.46
C MET A 48 -6.89 -5.17 3.54
N LEU A 49 -6.06 -4.55 2.70
CA LEU A 49 -5.17 -5.27 1.80
C LEU A 49 -4.18 -6.15 2.58
N CYS A 50 -3.49 -5.58 3.57
CA CYS A 50 -2.57 -6.29 4.45
C CYS A 50 -3.25 -7.46 5.18
N GLN A 51 -4.48 -7.27 5.66
CA GLN A 51 -5.26 -8.33 6.29
C GLN A 51 -5.46 -9.52 5.35
N TYR A 52 -5.87 -9.29 4.10
CA TYR A 52 -6.03 -10.38 3.12
C TYR A 52 -4.71 -10.97 2.63
N LEU A 53 -3.62 -10.22 2.75
CA LEU A 53 -2.27 -10.72 2.56
C LEU A 53 -1.74 -11.47 3.79
N GLY A 54 -2.51 -11.60 4.88
CA GLY A 54 -2.16 -12.43 6.03
C GLY A 54 -1.33 -11.73 7.11
N VAL A 55 -1.23 -10.40 7.07
CA VAL A 55 -0.65 -9.60 8.15
C VAL A 55 -1.53 -9.72 9.39
N LYS A 56 -0.93 -10.04 10.53
CA LYS A 56 -1.65 -10.25 11.81
C LYS A 56 -1.54 -9.08 12.78
N GLU A 57 -0.54 -8.22 12.58
CA GLU A 57 -0.31 -7.05 13.40
C GLU A 57 -1.19 -5.87 12.96
N THR A 58 -1.27 -4.85 13.82
CA THR A 58 -2.03 -3.64 13.53
C THR A 58 -1.31 -2.80 12.48
N VAL A 59 -1.91 -2.65 11.31
CA VAL A 59 -1.41 -1.78 10.24
C VAL A 59 -1.80 -0.32 10.53
N THR A 60 -0.80 0.55 10.53
CA THR A 60 -0.96 1.99 10.82
C THR A 60 -0.28 2.82 9.74
N SER A 61 -0.69 4.10 9.62
CA SER A 61 -0.05 5.01 8.67
C SER A 61 1.37 5.35 9.16
N PRO A 62 2.43 5.17 8.35
CA PRO A 62 3.80 5.49 8.71
C PRO A 62 4.08 7.00 8.63
N SER A 63 3.11 7.84 9.00
CA SER A 63 3.17 9.29 8.76
C SER A 63 4.29 10.04 9.50
N TYR A 64 5.00 9.36 10.41
CA TYR A 64 6.17 9.89 11.13
C TYR A 64 7.48 9.15 10.81
N VAL A 65 7.41 7.92 10.30
CA VAL A 65 8.58 7.04 10.08
C VAL A 65 8.84 6.78 8.59
N LEU A 66 8.05 7.40 7.70
CA LEU A 66 8.05 7.26 6.23
C LEU A 66 7.68 5.85 5.73
N MET A 67 8.09 4.80 6.44
CA MET A 67 7.82 3.41 6.09
C MET A 67 7.49 2.57 7.32
N ASN A 68 6.52 1.67 7.18
CA ASN A 68 6.32 0.53 8.06
C ASN A 68 6.51 -0.75 7.24
N GLU A 69 7.15 -1.76 7.84
CA GLU A 69 7.24 -3.10 7.27
C GLU A 69 6.28 -4.04 8.00
N TYR A 70 5.62 -4.91 7.24
CA TYR A 70 4.69 -5.90 7.75
C TYR A 70 4.98 -7.29 7.19
N HIS A 71 4.67 -8.32 7.98
CA HIS A 71 4.86 -9.70 7.58
C HIS A 71 3.52 -10.40 7.33
N GLY A 72 3.24 -10.71 6.05
CA GLY A 72 2.12 -11.53 5.62
C GLY A 72 2.60 -12.73 4.79
N LYS A 73 1.83 -13.09 3.77
CA LYS A 73 2.17 -14.05 2.70
C LYS A 73 3.48 -13.63 2.01
N TYR A 74 3.66 -12.32 1.84
CA TYR A 74 4.88 -11.67 1.40
C TYR A 74 5.25 -10.55 2.40
N PRO A 75 6.52 -10.13 2.47
CA PRO A 75 6.89 -8.87 3.10
C PRO A 75 6.17 -7.70 2.42
N ILE A 76 5.68 -6.75 3.22
CA ILE A 76 4.98 -5.56 2.71
C ILE A 76 5.67 -4.32 3.24
N ALA A 77 6.07 -3.42 2.34
CA ALA A 77 6.62 -2.12 2.66
C ALA A 77 5.54 -1.06 2.43
N HIS A 78 4.92 -0.57 3.51
CA HIS A 78 3.94 0.52 3.41
C HIS A 78 4.66 1.85 3.55
N LEU A 79 4.65 2.69 2.50
CA LEU A 79 5.25 4.02 2.52
C LEU A 79 4.19 5.13 2.55
N ASP A 80 4.43 6.17 3.36
CA ASP A 80 3.65 7.41 3.35
C ASP A 80 4.56 8.58 2.94
N LEU A 81 4.50 8.91 1.65
CA LEU A 81 5.36 9.91 1.03
C LEU A 81 4.89 11.35 1.24
N TYR A 82 3.85 11.59 2.06
CA TYR A 82 3.29 12.93 2.25
C TYR A 82 4.31 13.97 2.74
N ARG A 83 5.36 13.52 3.46
CA ARG A 83 6.40 14.39 4.03
C ARG A 83 7.72 14.41 3.26
N LEU A 84 7.82 13.62 2.19
CA LEU A 84 9.06 13.51 1.43
C LEU A 84 9.27 14.79 0.61
N GLY A 85 10.48 15.35 0.65
CA GLY A 85 10.79 16.61 -0.02
C GLY A 85 11.18 16.43 -1.49
N THR A 86 11.87 15.33 -1.79
CA THR A 86 12.49 15.07 -3.11
C THR A 86 12.45 13.59 -3.45
N ALA A 87 12.49 13.23 -4.73
CA ALA A 87 12.52 11.82 -5.14
C ALA A 87 13.83 11.15 -4.74
N GLU A 88 14.92 11.91 -4.64
CA GLU A 88 16.23 11.47 -4.20
C GLU A 88 16.19 10.91 -2.77
N GLU A 89 15.47 11.55 -1.85
CA GLU A 89 15.26 11.05 -0.48
C GLU A 89 14.61 9.66 -0.47
N LEU A 90 13.73 9.36 -1.42
CA LEU A 90 13.12 8.03 -1.54
C LEU A 90 14.11 7.00 -2.05
N LEU A 91 14.96 7.37 -3.00
CA LEU A 91 16.00 6.47 -3.54
C LEU A 91 17.02 6.11 -2.45
N GLU A 92 17.36 7.04 -1.56
CA GLU A 92 18.25 6.82 -0.42
C GLU A 92 17.67 5.83 0.61
N LEU A 93 16.35 5.62 0.65
CA LEU A 93 15.69 4.62 1.51
C LEU A 93 15.85 3.17 1.01
N GLY A 94 16.52 2.96 -0.13
CA GLY A 94 16.66 1.63 -0.73
C GLY A 94 15.38 1.18 -1.46
N LEU A 95 14.75 2.11 -2.19
CA LEU A 95 13.48 1.84 -2.90
C LEU A 95 13.57 0.65 -3.87
N PHE A 96 14.72 0.49 -4.53
CA PHE A 96 14.88 -0.59 -5.51
C PHE A 96 14.92 -1.96 -4.84
N GLU A 97 15.56 -2.07 -3.68
CA GLU A 97 15.57 -3.28 -2.88
C GLU A 97 14.15 -3.65 -2.41
N LEU A 98 13.36 -2.66 -2.00
CA LEU A 98 11.95 -2.88 -1.62
C LEU A 98 11.11 -3.43 -2.79
N PHE A 99 11.36 -2.95 -4.02
CA PHE A 99 10.66 -3.45 -5.20
C PHE A 99 11.07 -4.87 -5.61
N GLU A 100 12.16 -5.40 -5.08
CA GLU A 100 12.59 -6.79 -5.34
C GLU A 100 12.04 -7.75 -4.26
N ASP A 101 12.05 -7.31 -3.00
CA ASP A 101 11.83 -8.18 -1.84
C ASP A 101 10.47 -7.97 -1.12
N HIS A 102 9.70 -6.96 -1.51
CA HIS A 102 8.41 -6.62 -0.88
C HIS A 102 7.29 -6.43 -1.91
N ILE A 103 6.05 -6.52 -1.43
CA ILE A 103 4.96 -5.74 -2.04
C ILE A 103 5.08 -4.33 -1.47
N THR A 104 5.14 -3.31 -2.33
CA THR A 104 5.36 -1.92 -1.92
C THR A 104 4.14 -1.03 -2.18
#